data_AF-A0A412H203-F1
#
_entry.id   AF-A0A412H203-F1
#
_cell.length_a   1.000
_cell.length_b   1.000
_cell.length_c   1.000
_cell.angle_alpha   90.00
_cell.angle_beta   90.00
_cell.angle_gamma   90.00
#
_symmetry.space_group_name_H-M   'P 1'
#
loop_
_entity.id
_entity.type
_entity.pdbx_description
1 polymer ?
#
loop_
_entity_poly.entity_id
_entity_poly.type
_entity_poly.pdbx_seq_one_letter_code
_entity_poly.pdbx_strand_id
1 'polypeptide(L)'
;MIEQITFKLNETEYELYMQIENNYIIDAQERFNRVRMYHEIVNQLSSICKDKQYEEPRLMVSKFQDILKINDLLSITFLDTITNCRDCILSHDNEWYNKFHGKQSYLLIYEFFITYNKHNTCINNIISNDFMNLLDDERQSLSEKIRLFKKKHKIENIGKKIRNDIAAHFNPDFNSYNKTLNYLDRDEIIEMLSDFLEIIQEMQTFFFKLLDLYSKNLDNKRTNLRNNITTFKYRKL
;
A
#
# COMPACT_ATOMS: atom_id res chain seq x y z
N MET A 1 8.65 -26.05 -34.38
CA MET A 1 7.53 -26.42 -33.48
C MET A 1 7.66 -25.54 -32.26
N ILE A 2 6.69 -24.66 -32.02
CA ILE A 2 6.61 -23.98 -30.72
C ILE A 2 5.87 -24.97 -29.82
N GLU A 3 6.58 -25.61 -28.90
CA GLU A 3 5.93 -26.39 -27.85
C GLU A 3 5.05 -25.42 -27.05
N GLN A 4 3.74 -25.67 -27.05
CA GLN A 4 2.84 -24.97 -26.15
C GLN A 4 3.18 -25.43 -24.73
N ILE A 5 3.72 -24.52 -23.92
CA ILE A 5 3.90 -24.74 -22.49
C ILE A 5 2.51 -24.67 -21.87
N THR A 6 1.97 -25.82 -21.49
CA THR A 6 0.68 -25.93 -20.79
C THR A 6 0.93 -25.97 -19.29
N PHE A 7 0.58 -24.91 -18.57
CA PHE A 7 0.60 -24.89 -17.11
C PHE A 7 -0.61 -25.64 -16.57
N LYS A 8 -0.41 -26.55 -15.61
CA LYS A 8 -1.52 -27.22 -14.90
C LYS A 8 -1.84 -26.42 -13.65
N LEU A 9 -2.63 -25.38 -13.82
CA LEU A 9 -3.15 -24.57 -12.72
C LEU A 9 -4.43 -25.17 -12.15
N ASN A 10 -4.61 -25.08 -10.85
CA ASN A 10 -5.92 -25.30 -10.23
C ASN A 10 -6.85 -24.10 -10.52
N GLU A 11 -8.14 -24.24 -10.20
CA GLU A 11 -9.15 -23.22 -10.50
C GLU A 11 -8.84 -21.88 -9.84
N THR A 12 -8.51 -21.86 -8.55
CA THR A 12 -8.17 -20.65 -7.80
C THR A 12 -6.92 -19.94 -8.35
N GLU A 13 -5.90 -20.69 -8.74
CA GLU A 13 -4.69 -20.15 -9.36
C GLU A 13 -4.97 -19.54 -10.72
N TYR A 14 -5.77 -20.22 -11.53
CA TYR A 14 -6.15 -19.75 -12.84
C TYR A 14 -6.97 -18.46 -12.73
N GLU A 15 -7.94 -18.40 -11.81
CA GLU A 15 -8.74 -17.21 -11.55
C GLU A 15 -7.86 -16.03 -11.11
N LEU A 16 -6.98 -16.23 -10.12
CA LEU A 16 -6.07 -15.20 -9.65
C LEU A 16 -5.12 -14.73 -10.76
N TYR A 17 -4.55 -15.66 -11.53
CA TYR A 17 -3.70 -15.34 -12.68
C TYR A 17 -4.45 -14.47 -13.71
N MET A 18 -5.68 -14.83 -14.04
CA MET A 18 -6.51 -14.06 -14.97
C MET A 18 -6.89 -12.70 -14.41
N GLN A 19 -7.15 -12.57 -13.10
CA GLN A 19 -7.36 -11.28 -12.46
C GLN A 19 -6.11 -10.40 -12.54
N ILE A 20 -4.91 -10.98 -12.36
CA ILE A 20 -3.66 -10.24 -12.48
C ILE A 20 -3.49 -9.71 -13.91
N GLU A 21 -3.54 -10.59 -14.90
CA GLU A 21 -3.25 -10.27 -16.30
C GLU A 21 -4.27 -9.27 -16.89
N ASN A 22 -5.54 -9.36 -16.50
CA ASN A 22 -6.60 -8.55 -17.12
C ASN A 22 -7.03 -7.33 -16.30
N ASN A 23 -6.93 -7.38 -14.96
CA ASN A 23 -7.49 -6.34 -14.10
C ASN A 23 -6.42 -5.64 -13.26
N TYR A 24 -5.66 -6.39 -12.47
CA TYR A 24 -4.77 -5.76 -11.48
C TYR A 24 -3.61 -4.99 -12.11
N ILE A 25 -3.07 -5.41 -13.26
CA ILE A 25 -2.03 -4.63 -13.95
C ILE A 25 -2.56 -3.26 -14.39
N ILE A 26 -3.77 -3.22 -14.95
CA ILE A 26 -4.41 -1.97 -15.40
C ILE A 26 -4.71 -1.08 -14.18
N ASP A 27 -5.33 -1.64 -13.16
CA ASP A 27 -5.65 -0.95 -11.89
C ASP A 27 -4.37 -0.39 -11.23
N ALA A 28 -3.28 -1.18 -11.19
CA ALA A 28 -2.00 -0.75 -10.66
C ALA A 28 -1.44 0.46 -11.43
N GLN A 29 -1.51 0.44 -12.77
CA GLN A 29 -1.02 1.52 -13.61
C GLN A 29 -1.80 2.82 -13.41
N GLU A 30 -3.13 2.75 -13.30
CA GLU A 30 -3.99 3.91 -13.02
C GLU A 30 -3.68 4.51 -11.64
N ARG A 31 -3.59 3.67 -10.62
CA ARG A 31 -3.28 4.09 -9.24
C ARG A 31 -1.89 4.69 -9.13
N PHE A 32 -0.90 4.10 -9.78
CA PHE A 32 0.46 4.63 -9.80
C PHE A 32 0.53 6.01 -10.48
N ASN A 33 -0.16 6.18 -11.61
CA ASN A 33 -0.27 7.47 -12.29
C ASN A 33 -0.95 8.53 -11.41
N ARG A 34 -1.98 8.14 -10.65
CA ARG A 34 -2.65 9.03 -9.70
C ARG A 34 -1.73 9.48 -8.56
N VAL A 35 -0.95 8.57 -7.98
CA VAL A 35 0.06 8.91 -6.96
C VAL A 35 1.10 9.88 -7.52
N ARG A 36 1.60 9.63 -8.74
CA ARG A 36 2.54 10.52 -9.42
C ARG A 36 1.97 11.95 -9.59
N MET A 37 0.70 12.06 -9.98
CA MET A 37 0.02 13.36 -10.11
C MET A 37 -0.02 14.12 -8.78
N TYR A 38 -0.32 13.46 -7.66
CA TYR A 38 -0.28 14.12 -6.35
C TYR A 38 1.14 14.55 -5.94
N HIS A 39 2.16 13.76 -6.27
CA HIS A 39 3.56 14.18 -6.08
C HIS A 39 3.86 15.47 -6.85
N GLU A 40 3.43 15.58 -8.09
CA GLU A 40 3.61 16.81 -8.88
C GLU A 40 2.95 18.02 -8.21
N ILE A 41 1.71 17.87 -7.76
CA ILE A 41 0.96 18.94 -7.04
C ILE A 41 1.70 19.33 -5.75
N VAL A 42 2.07 18.35 -4.93
CA VAL A 42 2.73 18.58 -3.64
C VAL A 42 4.10 19.21 -3.81
N ASN A 43 4.86 18.81 -4.83
CA ASN A 43 6.17 19.41 -5.14
C ASN A 43 6.05 20.87 -5.57
N GLN A 44 5.05 21.19 -6.39
CA GLN A 44 4.75 22.58 -6.76
C GLN A 44 4.39 23.41 -5.52
N LEU A 45 3.48 22.92 -4.68
CA LEU A 45 3.08 23.62 -3.45
C LEU A 45 4.26 23.81 -2.48
N SER A 46 5.08 22.78 -2.30
CA SER A 46 6.28 22.81 -1.46
C SER A 46 7.27 23.88 -1.92
N SER A 47 7.42 24.06 -3.24
CA SER A 47 8.34 25.06 -3.81
C SER A 47 7.92 26.50 -3.50
N ILE A 48 6.61 26.77 -3.44
CA ILE A 48 6.04 28.09 -3.13
C ILE A 48 6.15 28.39 -1.63
N CYS A 49 5.95 27.38 -0.78
CA CYS A 49 5.91 27.54 0.67
C CYS A 49 7.30 27.56 1.34
N LYS A 50 8.38 27.88 0.60
CA LYS A 50 9.75 27.84 1.15
C LYS A 50 10.04 28.94 2.16
N ASP A 51 9.36 30.07 2.08
CA ASP A 51 9.57 31.19 3.00
C ASP A 51 8.93 30.99 4.38
N LYS A 52 9.60 31.47 5.44
CA LYS A 52 9.13 31.37 6.83
C LYS A 52 7.80 32.09 7.08
N GLN A 53 7.40 33.02 6.21
CA GLN A 53 6.12 33.72 6.32
C GLN A 53 4.90 32.84 6.00
N TYR A 54 5.11 31.63 5.46
CA TYR A 54 4.06 30.69 5.06
C TYR A 54 3.96 29.47 5.99
N GLU A 55 4.01 29.67 7.31
CA GLU A 55 4.02 28.57 8.28
C GLU A 55 2.76 27.67 8.20
N GLU A 56 1.57 28.26 8.10
CA GLU A 56 0.33 27.49 7.97
C GLU A 56 0.27 26.69 6.63
N PRO A 57 0.54 27.29 5.45
CA PRO A 57 0.67 26.53 4.20
C PRO A 57 1.73 25.42 4.25
N ARG A 58 2.89 25.66 4.90
CA ARG A 58 3.92 24.63 5.10
C ARG A 58 3.40 23.44 5.88
N LEU A 59 2.68 23.68 6.97
CA LEU A 59 2.07 22.61 7.77
C LEU A 59 1.07 21.79 6.94
N MET A 60 0.27 22.44 6.11
CA MET A 60 -0.69 21.76 5.23
C MET A 60 0.01 20.89 4.19
N VAL A 61 1.05 21.42 3.55
CA VAL A 61 1.86 20.66 2.58
C VAL A 61 2.52 19.46 3.26
N SER A 62 3.05 19.62 4.49
CA SER A 62 3.62 18.52 5.27
C SER A 62 2.60 17.42 5.55
N LYS A 63 1.38 17.77 5.99
CA LYS A 63 0.30 16.79 6.18
C LYS A 63 -0.07 16.07 4.88
N PHE A 64 -0.10 16.79 3.76
CA PHE A 64 -0.39 16.20 2.45
C PHE A 64 0.71 15.20 2.05
N GLN A 65 1.98 15.54 2.28
CA GLN A 65 3.11 14.63 2.07
C GLN A 65 2.99 13.38 2.94
N ASP A 66 2.54 13.50 4.19
CA ASP A 66 2.38 12.35 5.07
C ASP A 66 1.29 11.40 4.58
N ILE A 67 0.14 11.92 4.10
CA ILE A 67 -0.90 11.09 3.45
C ILE A 67 -0.34 10.42 2.18
N LEU A 68 0.45 11.16 1.40
CA LEU A 68 1.03 10.65 0.16
C LEU A 68 2.01 9.49 0.41
N LYS A 69 2.82 9.54 1.47
CA LYS A 69 3.73 8.43 1.85
C LYS A 69 3.01 7.09 2.07
N ILE A 70 1.79 7.10 2.62
CA ILE A 70 1.01 5.86 2.74
C ILE A 70 0.55 5.36 1.36
N ASN A 71 0.13 6.26 0.47
CA ASN A 71 -0.25 5.88 -0.88
C ASN A 71 0.96 5.39 -1.69
N ASP A 72 2.14 5.97 -1.49
CA ASP A 72 3.41 5.50 -2.07
C ASP A 72 3.68 4.06 -1.64
N LEU A 73 3.65 3.79 -0.33
CA LEU A 73 3.84 2.46 0.23
C LEU A 73 2.84 1.47 -0.39
N LEU A 74 1.56 1.83 -0.43
CA LEU A 74 0.52 0.98 -0.97
C LEU A 74 0.68 0.70 -2.47
N SER A 75 1.03 1.71 -3.27
CA SER A 75 1.24 1.53 -4.71
C SER A 75 2.48 0.66 -5.00
N ILE A 76 3.57 0.86 -4.27
CA ILE A 76 4.77 0.02 -4.40
C ILE A 76 4.44 -1.42 -4.00
N THR A 77 3.84 -1.62 -2.82
CA THR A 77 3.50 -2.96 -2.34
C THR A 77 2.47 -3.66 -3.23
N PHE A 78 1.50 -2.93 -3.80
CA PHE A 78 0.55 -3.52 -4.74
C PHE A 78 1.26 -4.09 -5.98
N LEU A 79 2.17 -3.31 -6.59
CA LEU A 79 2.98 -3.73 -7.74
C LEU A 79 3.84 -4.95 -7.40
N ASP A 80 4.54 -4.92 -6.27
CA ASP A 80 5.39 -6.05 -5.86
C ASP A 80 4.55 -7.30 -5.56
N THR A 81 3.34 -7.12 -5.01
CA THR A 81 2.44 -8.24 -4.71
C THR A 81 1.92 -8.88 -5.99
N ILE A 82 1.42 -8.12 -6.97
CA ILE A 82 0.93 -8.69 -8.24
C ILE A 82 2.03 -9.45 -8.98
N THR A 83 3.27 -8.92 -8.99
CA THR A 83 4.41 -9.60 -9.62
C THR A 83 4.73 -10.89 -8.89
N ASN A 84 4.78 -10.86 -7.56
CA ASN A 84 5.12 -12.04 -6.78
C ASN A 84 4.01 -13.10 -6.81
N CYS A 85 2.73 -12.72 -6.89
CA CYS A 85 1.61 -13.64 -7.15
C CYS A 85 1.81 -14.36 -8.47
N ARG A 86 1.99 -13.59 -9.55
CA ARG A 86 2.14 -14.12 -10.91
C ARG A 86 3.30 -15.10 -10.97
N ASP A 87 4.47 -14.72 -10.45
CA ASP A 87 5.66 -15.56 -10.53
C ASP A 87 5.55 -16.79 -9.61
N CYS A 88 4.88 -16.69 -8.46
CA CYS A 88 4.59 -17.84 -7.60
C CYS A 88 3.65 -18.86 -8.26
N ILE A 89 2.64 -18.38 -8.99
CA ILE A 89 1.73 -19.24 -9.77
C ILE A 89 2.50 -19.97 -10.87
N LEU A 90 3.28 -19.22 -11.67
CA LEU A 90 4.03 -19.77 -12.80
C LEU A 90 5.16 -20.71 -12.37
N SER A 91 5.64 -20.60 -11.14
CA SER A 91 6.71 -21.42 -10.58
C SER A 91 6.29 -22.83 -10.13
N HIS A 92 5.03 -23.24 -10.38
CA HIS A 92 4.45 -24.48 -9.84
C HIS A 92 5.35 -25.73 -9.93
N ASP A 93 6.05 -25.93 -11.05
CA ASP A 93 6.91 -27.10 -11.29
C ASP A 93 8.31 -27.02 -10.65
N ASN A 94 8.64 -25.91 -9.98
CA ASN A 94 9.98 -25.70 -9.41
C ASN A 94 9.89 -25.37 -7.92
N GLU A 95 10.23 -26.35 -7.10
CA GLU A 95 10.22 -26.24 -5.63
C GLU A 95 11.07 -25.05 -5.13
N TRP A 96 12.22 -24.79 -5.75
CA TRP A 96 13.10 -23.70 -5.32
C TRP A 96 12.53 -22.33 -5.64
N TYR A 97 11.91 -22.16 -6.81
CA TYR A 97 11.22 -20.91 -7.13
C TYR A 97 9.99 -20.71 -6.24
N ASN A 98 9.21 -21.75 -5.97
CA ASN A 98 8.10 -21.69 -5.02
C ASN A 98 8.56 -21.23 -3.63
N LYS A 99 9.64 -21.83 -3.12
CA LYS A 99 10.25 -21.45 -1.84
C LYS A 99 10.81 -20.02 -1.86
N PHE A 100 11.42 -19.61 -2.98
CA PHE A 100 11.93 -18.24 -3.15
C PHE A 100 10.79 -17.21 -3.12
N HIS A 101 9.77 -17.36 -3.96
CA HIS A 101 8.63 -16.45 -4.01
C HIS A 101 7.86 -16.46 -2.69
N GLY A 102 7.70 -17.63 -2.05
CA GLY A 102 7.09 -17.77 -0.74
C GLY A 102 7.76 -16.95 0.36
N LYS A 103 9.09 -17.02 0.47
CA LYS A 103 9.81 -16.19 1.45
C LYS A 103 9.75 -14.70 1.11
N GLN A 104 9.75 -14.33 -0.18
CA GLN A 104 9.58 -12.94 -0.60
C GLN A 104 8.17 -12.43 -0.25
N SER A 105 7.12 -13.23 -0.39
CA SER A 105 5.74 -12.87 -0.03
C SER A 105 5.64 -12.50 1.44
N TYR A 106 6.13 -13.38 2.31
CA TYR A 106 6.13 -13.13 3.75
C TYR A 106 6.97 -11.92 4.13
N LEU A 107 8.15 -11.73 3.50
CA LEU A 107 8.99 -10.57 3.75
C LEU A 107 8.28 -9.27 3.34
N LEU A 108 7.73 -9.23 2.14
CA LEU A 108 6.99 -8.08 1.59
C LEU A 108 5.84 -7.67 2.51
N ILE A 109 4.96 -8.61 2.85
CA ILE A 109 3.78 -8.37 3.70
C ILE A 109 4.21 -7.91 5.10
N TYR A 110 5.22 -8.56 5.67
CA TYR A 110 5.71 -8.21 6.99
C TYR A 110 6.31 -6.79 7.02
N GLU A 111 7.19 -6.45 6.09
CA GLU A 111 7.80 -5.11 6.01
C GLU A 111 6.79 -4.03 5.66
N PHE A 112 5.77 -4.35 4.85
CA PHE A 112 4.63 -3.48 4.61
C PHE A 112 3.95 -3.10 5.93
N PHE A 113 3.54 -4.06 6.76
CA PHE A 113 2.84 -3.74 8.01
C PHE A 113 3.73 -3.03 9.03
N ILE A 114 5.03 -3.36 9.09
CA ILE A 114 5.99 -2.63 9.92
C ILE A 114 6.07 -1.16 9.49
N THR A 115 6.14 -0.90 8.19
CA THR A 115 6.25 0.46 7.65
C THR A 115 4.92 1.21 7.76
N TYR A 116 3.81 0.56 7.44
CA TYR A 116 2.46 1.10 7.60
C TYR A 116 2.21 1.56 9.03
N ASN A 117 2.54 0.73 10.03
CA ASN A 117 2.34 1.09 11.44
C ASN A 117 3.13 2.34 11.86
N LYS A 118 4.32 2.56 11.30
CA LYS A 118 5.12 3.77 11.57
C LYS A 118 4.43 5.05 11.06
N HIS A 119 3.76 4.97 9.91
CA HIS A 119 3.06 6.11 9.31
C HIS A 119 1.63 6.27 9.83
N ASN A 120 0.97 5.19 10.25
CA ASN A 120 -0.44 5.18 10.62
C ASN A 120 -0.75 6.10 11.82
N THR A 121 0.17 6.25 12.78
CA THR A 121 -0.02 7.18 13.91
C THR A 121 -0.18 8.63 13.43
N CYS A 122 0.66 9.08 12.50
CA CYS A 122 0.57 10.42 11.93
C CYS A 122 -0.75 10.61 11.18
N ILE A 123 -1.13 9.64 10.36
CA ILE A 123 -2.36 9.69 9.56
C ILE A 123 -3.61 9.69 10.45
N ASN A 124 -3.63 8.89 11.51
CA ASN A 124 -4.72 8.89 12.47
C ASN A 124 -4.90 10.26 13.10
N ASN A 125 -3.81 10.97 13.42
CA ASN A 125 -3.90 12.33 13.92
C ASN A 125 -4.46 13.29 12.86
N ILE A 126 -4.13 13.12 11.57
CA ILE A 126 -4.71 13.94 10.50
C ILE A 126 -6.21 13.68 10.37
N ILE A 127 -6.63 12.42 10.32
CA ILE A 127 -8.05 12.04 10.23
C ILE A 127 -8.83 12.60 11.41
N SER A 128 -8.34 12.38 12.63
CA SER A 128 -9.02 12.81 13.86
C SER A 128 -9.03 14.32 14.07
N ASN A 129 -8.12 15.09 13.48
CA ASN A 129 -8.13 16.56 13.62
C ASN A 129 -8.81 17.27 12.45
N ASP A 130 -8.59 16.81 11.23
CA ASP A 130 -8.98 17.52 10.01
C ASP A 130 -10.28 16.95 9.39
N PHE A 131 -10.68 15.72 9.76
CA PHE A 131 -11.84 15.00 9.21
C PHE A 131 -12.67 14.27 10.29
N MET A 132 -12.83 14.88 11.48
CA MET A 132 -13.55 14.28 12.61
C MET A 132 -14.85 13.59 12.20
N ASN A 133 -15.01 12.32 12.62
CA ASN A 133 -16.17 11.47 12.40
C ASN A 133 -16.51 11.13 10.93
N LEU A 134 -15.81 11.71 9.94
CA LEU A 134 -16.15 11.53 8.52
C LEU A 134 -15.73 10.17 7.97
N LEU A 135 -14.66 9.60 8.53
CA LEU A 135 -14.00 8.39 8.02
C LEU A 135 -13.89 7.29 9.07
N ASP A 136 -14.53 7.43 10.23
CA ASP A 136 -14.31 6.54 11.36
C ASP A 136 -14.83 5.12 11.13
N ASP A 137 -16.03 4.97 10.56
CA ASP A 137 -16.60 3.65 10.26
C ASP A 137 -15.76 2.89 9.22
N GLU A 138 -15.36 3.56 8.14
CA GLU A 138 -14.50 2.98 7.11
C GLU A 138 -13.14 2.60 7.68
N ARG A 139 -12.55 3.46 8.51
CA ARG A 139 -11.27 3.22 9.17
C ARG A 139 -11.36 2.04 10.15
N GLN A 140 -12.44 1.93 10.92
CA GLN A 140 -12.65 0.84 11.86
C GLN A 140 -12.83 -0.48 11.14
N SER A 141 -13.66 -0.50 10.08
CA SER A 141 -13.86 -1.66 9.22
C SER A 141 -12.54 -2.15 8.61
N LEU A 142 -11.74 -1.23 8.05
CA LEU A 142 -10.44 -1.54 7.47
C LEU A 142 -9.45 -2.09 8.51
N SER A 143 -9.42 -1.49 9.70
CA SER A 143 -8.55 -1.94 10.80
C SER A 143 -8.90 -3.36 11.24
N GLU A 144 -10.19 -3.70 11.28
CA GLU A 144 -10.66 -5.04 11.62
C GLU A 144 -10.26 -6.07 10.55
N LYS A 145 -10.44 -5.75 9.26
CA LYS A 145 -10.00 -6.62 8.15
C LYS A 145 -8.49 -6.89 8.21
N ILE A 146 -7.68 -5.85 8.40
CA ILE A 146 -6.22 -5.97 8.56
C ILE A 146 -5.88 -6.87 9.76
N ARG A 147 -6.58 -6.70 10.88
CA ARG A 147 -6.37 -7.52 12.09
C ARG A 147 -6.68 -9.00 11.82
N LEU A 148 -7.80 -9.28 11.16
CA LEU A 148 -8.22 -10.64 10.82
C LEU A 148 -7.25 -11.30 9.85
N PHE A 149 -6.80 -10.59 8.82
CA PHE A 149 -5.78 -11.06 7.89
C PHE A 149 -4.47 -11.45 8.57
N LYS A 150 -3.91 -10.53 9.37
CA LYS A 150 -2.64 -10.79 10.08
C LYS A 150 -2.75 -12.01 11.00
N LYS A 151 -3.93 -12.22 11.59
CA LYS A 151 -4.22 -13.38 12.43
C LYS A 151 -4.34 -14.67 11.62
N LYS A 152 -5.11 -14.67 10.52
CA LYS A 152 -5.31 -15.81 9.62
C LYS A 152 -3.97 -16.35 9.13
N HIS A 153 -3.13 -15.46 8.61
CA HIS A 153 -1.83 -15.79 7.99
C HIS A 153 -0.63 -15.70 8.93
N LYS A 154 -0.88 -15.52 10.24
CA LYS A 154 0.14 -15.49 11.31
C LYS A 154 1.33 -14.56 11.01
N ILE A 155 1.07 -13.43 10.34
CA ILE A 155 2.09 -12.53 9.77
C ILE A 155 3.13 -12.09 10.81
N GLU A 156 2.70 -11.77 12.03
CA GLU A 156 3.59 -11.26 13.08
C GLU A 156 4.56 -12.34 13.60
N ASN A 157 4.16 -13.61 13.60
CA ASN A 157 4.97 -14.72 14.08
C ASN A 157 5.82 -15.31 12.94
N ILE A 158 5.15 -15.77 11.87
CA ILE A 158 5.81 -16.44 10.74
C ILE A 158 6.63 -15.44 9.92
N GLY A 159 6.09 -14.26 9.61
CA GLY A 159 6.79 -13.24 8.83
C GLY A 159 8.07 -12.76 9.50
N LYS A 160 8.04 -12.53 10.83
CA LYS A 160 9.24 -12.17 11.60
C LYS A 160 10.32 -13.26 11.53
N LYS A 161 9.91 -14.52 11.65
CA LYS A 161 10.83 -15.66 11.57
C LYS A 161 11.46 -15.78 10.19
N ILE A 162 10.66 -15.75 9.13
CA ILE A 162 11.13 -15.81 7.73
C ILE A 162 12.11 -14.67 7.43
N ARG A 163 11.75 -13.43 7.82
CA ARG A 163 12.61 -12.26 7.68
C ARG A 163 13.99 -12.49 8.28
N ASN A 164 14.05 -12.99 9.51
CA ASN A 164 15.29 -13.11 10.27
C ASN A 164 16.11 -14.36 9.92
N ASP A 165 15.45 -15.43 9.49
CA ASP A 165 16.14 -16.70 9.25
C ASP A 165 16.60 -16.86 7.79
N ILE A 166 15.76 -16.48 6.82
CA ILE A 166 15.92 -16.94 5.43
C ILE A 166 15.74 -15.87 4.33
N ALA A 167 15.27 -14.67 4.68
CA ALA A 167 14.88 -13.65 3.69
C ALA A 167 15.72 -12.36 3.77
N ALA A 168 15.61 -11.57 4.85
CA ALA A 168 16.31 -10.30 4.98
C ALA A 168 17.69 -10.44 5.65
N HIS A 169 17.85 -11.46 6.50
CA HIS A 169 19.13 -11.82 7.12
C HIS A 169 19.52 -13.22 6.67
N PHE A 170 20.83 -13.45 6.50
CA PHE A 170 21.35 -14.79 6.22
C PHE A 170 21.76 -15.46 7.53
N ASN A 171 20.92 -16.36 8.04
CA ASN A 171 21.31 -17.21 9.16
C ASN A 171 22.28 -18.30 8.65
N PRO A 172 23.53 -18.35 9.14
CA PRO A 172 24.50 -19.37 8.69
C PRO A 172 24.17 -20.78 9.21
N ASP A 173 23.23 -20.93 10.15
CA ASP A 173 22.73 -22.23 10.58
C ASP A 173 21.79 -22.85 9.53
N PHE A 174 22.34 -23.79 8.76
CA PHE A 174 21.60 -24.55 7.75
C PHE A 174 20.37 -25.27 8.31
N ASN A 175 20.43 -25.78 9.55
CA ASN A 175 19.29 -26.51 10.12
C ASN A 175 18.12 -25.56 10.39
N SER A 176 18.41 -24.37 10.94
CA SER A 176 17.41 -23.33 11.13
C SER A 176 16.85 -22.85 9.78
N TYR A 177 17.73 -22.61 8.80
CA TYR A 177 17.34 -22.22 7.44
C TYR A 177 16.39 -23.25 6.80
N ASN A 178 16.81 -24.51 6.75
CA ASN A 178 16.04 -25.60 6.12
C ASN A 178 14.71 -25.82 6.85
N LYS A 179 14.70 -25.78 8.18
CA LYS A 179 13.48 -25.89 8.97
C LYS A 179 12.51 -24.76 8.65
N THR A 180 12.98 -23.51 8.55
CA THR A 180 12.13 -22.36 8.20
C THR A 180 11.62 -22.44 6.76
N LEU A 181 12.45 -22.88 5.83
CA LEU A 181 12.08 -23.02 4.42
C LEU A 181 10.99 -24.08 4.19
N ASN A 182 11.01 -25.18 4.94
CA ASN A 182 10.02 -26.25 4.83
C ASN A 182 8.67 -25.92 5.49
N TYR A 183 8.51 -24.76 6.12
CA TYR A 183 7.19 -24.24 6.52
C TYR A 183 6.45 -23.54 5.37
N LEU A 184 7.12 -23.26 4.25
CA LEU A 184 6.51 -22.55 3.13
C LEU A 184 5.66 -23.52 2.32
N ASP A 185 4.35 -23.45 2.54
CA ASP A 185 3.35 -24.12 1.71
C ASP A 185 2.86 -23.18 0.62
N ARG A 186 2.91 -23.65 -0.64
CA ARG A 186 2.61 -22.82 -1.80
C ARG A 186 1.15 -22.40 -1.84
N ASP A 187 0.24 -23.30 -1.51
CA ASP A 187 -1.20 -23.02 -1.59
C ASP A 187 -1.59 -22.01 -0.50
N GLU A 188 -1.04 -22.16 0.71
CA GLU A 188 -1.18 -21.15 1.76
C GLU A 188 -0.60 -19.78 1.35
N ILE A 189 0.53 -19.77 0.63
CA ILE A 189 1.15 -18.52 0.14
C ILE A 189 0.26 -17.85 -0.92
N ILE A 190 -0.30 -18.61 -1.86
CA ILE A 190 -1.17 -18.07 -2.90
C ILE A 190 -2.45 -17.50 -2.27
N GLU A 191 -3.04 -18.21 -1.31
CA GLU A 191 -4.19 -17.71 -0.54
C GLU A 191 -3.84 -16.42 0.21
N MET A 192 -2.70 -16.40 0.92
CA MET A 192 -2.23 -15.21 1.64
C MET A 192 -2.04 -14.01 0.71
N LEU A 193 -1.44 -14.22 -0.46
CA LEU A 193 -1.21 -13.17 -1.44
C LEU A 193 -2.53 -12.65 -2.04
N SER A 194 -3.47 -13.54 -2.35
CA SER A 194 -4.81 -13.18 -2.83
C SER A 194 -5.54 -12.30 -1.81
N ASP A 195 -5.64 -12.77 -0.56
CA ASP A 195 -6.26 -12.01 0.52
C ASP A 195 -5.55 -10.65 0.74
N PHE A 196 -4.23 -10.61 0.55
CA PHE A 196 -3.46 -9.38 0.71
C PHE A 196 -3.75 -8.37 -0.40
N LEU A 197 -3.88 -8.81 -1.66
CA LEU A 197 -4.25 -7.94 -2.77
C LEU A 197 -5.59 -7.24 -2.52
N GLU A 198 -6.60 -7.98 -2.06
CA GLU A 198 -7.91 -7.41 -1.70
C GLU A 198 -7.77 -6.31 -0.64
N ILE A 199 -7.00 -6.59 0.42
CA ILE A 199 -6.78 -5.62 1.50
C ILE A 199 -6.04 -4.39 1.01
N ILE A 200 -4.99 -4.54 0.20
CA ILE A 200 -4.26 -3.39 -0.35
C ILE A 200 -5.19 -2.54 -1.21
N GLN A 201 -6.04 -3.14 -2.04
CA GLN A 201 -6.97 -2.39 -2.87
C GLN A 201 -7.98 -1.58 -2.04
N GLU A 202 -8.51 -2.19 -0.97
CA GLU A 202 -9.37 -1.49 -0.02
C GLU A 202 -8.64 -0.35 0.69
N MET A 203 -7.41 -0.61 1.16
CA MET A 203 -6.57 0.41 1.78
C MET A 203 -6.31 1.58 0.81
N GLN A 204 -5.89 1.30 -0.43
CA GLN A 204 -5.67 2.32 -1.45
C GLN A 204 -6.94 3.13 -1.73
N THR A 205 -8.10 2.47 -1.82
CA THR A 205 -9.37 3.17 -2.05
C THR A 205 -9.66 4.15 -0.92
N PHE A 206 -9.49 3.71 0.33
CA PHE A 206 -9.62 4.57 1.51
C PHE A 206 -8.62 5.74 1.51
N PHE A 207 -7.34 5.47 1.24
CA PHE A 207 -6.30 6.50 1.29
C PHE A 207 -6.34 7.47 0.10
N PHE A 208 -6.82 7.05 -1.08
CA PHE A 208 -7.14 7.96 -2.17
C PHE A 208 -8.33 8.85 -1.85
N LYS A 209 -9.36 8.32 -1.20
CA LYS A 209 -10.47 9.15 -0.69
C LYS A 209 -9.96 10.21 0.29
N LEU A 210 -9.03 9.84 1.18
CA LEU A 210 -8.38 10.79 2.09
C LEU A 210 -7.57 11.86 1.33
N LEU A 211 -6.80 11.48 0.30
CA LEU A 211 -6.09 12.44 -0.58
C LEU A 211 -7.05 13.40 -1.27
N ASP A 212 -8.18 12.91 -1.81
CA ASP A 212 -9.19 13.74 -2.45
C ASP A 212 -9.82 14.75 -1.49
N LEU A 213 -10.20 14.29 -0.30
CA LEU A 213 -10.77 15.13 0.74
C LEU A 213 -9.78 16.20 1.17
N TYR A 214 -8.50 15.83 1.32
CA TYR A 214 -7.44 16.78 1.67
C TYR A 214 -7.21 17.81 0.57
N SER A 215 -7.14 17.36 -0.69
CA SER A 215 -7.01 18.24 -1.86
C SER A 215 -8.17 19.24 -1.94
N LYS A 216 -9.42 18.78 -1.76
CA LYS A 216 -10.60 19.66 -1.75
C LYS A 216 -10.55 20.68 -0.61
N ASN A 217 -10.08 20.29 0.57
CA ASN A 217 -9.92 21.20 1.70
C ASN A 217 -8.91 22.33 1.37
N LEU A 218 -7.81 21.99 0.70
CA LEU A 218 -6.83 22.98 0.23
C LEU A 218 -7.45 23.98 -0.76
N ASP A 219 -8.20 23.50 -1.75
CA ASP A 219 -8.85 24.36 -2.75
C ASP A 219 -9.92 25.29 -2.12
N ASN A 220 -10.68 24.78 -1.16
CA ASN A 220 -11.68 25.58 -0.44
C ASN A 220 -11.01 26.69 0.38
N LYS A 221 -9.92 26.40 1.10
CA LYS A 221 -9.17 27.41 1.85
C LYS A 221 -8.59 28.47 0.93
N ARG A 222 -8.04 28.07 -0.22
CA ARG A 222 -7.55 29.00 -1.26
C ARG A 222 -8.66 29.92 -1.78
N THR A 223 -9.84 29.37 -2.04
CA THR A 223 -10.99 30.13 -2.56
C THR A 223 -11.51 31.13 -1.52
N ASN A 224 -11.64 30.70 -0.25
CA ASN A 224 -12.07 31.56 0.85
C ASN A 224 -11.10 32.74 1.07
N LEU A 225 -9.79 32.50 0.98
CA LEU A 225 -8.79 33.56 1.06
C LEU A 225 -8.97 34.60 -0.06
N ARG A 226 -9.16 34.15 -1.31
CA ARG A 226 -9.40 35.05 -2.46
C ARG A 226 -10.68 35.87 -2.29
N ASN A 227 -11.75 35.23 -1.84
CA ASN A 227 -13.04 35.89 -1.61
C ASN A 227 -12.93 36.95 -0.51
N ASN A 228 -12.28 36.63 0.61
CA ASN A 228 -12.10 37.56 1.72
C ASN A 228 -11.29 38.80 1.32
N ILE A 229 -10.21 38.64 0.54
CA ILE A 229 -9.44 39.77 -0.02
C ILE A 229 -10.33 40.65 -0.91
N THR A 230 -11.17 40.02 -1.72
CA THR A 230 -12.08 40.70 -2.64
C THR A 230 -13.15 41.49 -1.88
N THR A 231 -13.79 40.89 -0.87
CA THR A 231 -14.75 41.58 0.01
C THR A 231 -14.12 42.75 0.77
N PHE A 232 -12.87 42.62 1.21
CA PHE A 232 -12.13 43.72 1.84
C PHE A 232 -11.84 44.88 0.87
N LYS A 233 -11.57 44.60 -0.41
CA LYS A 233 -11.42 45.64 -1.44
C LYS A 233 -12.75 46.37 -1.71
N TYR A 234 -13.87 45.66 -1.73
CA TYR A 234 -15.19 46.26 -1.97
C TYR A 234 -15.82 46.96 -0.75
N ARG A 235 -15.33 46.71 0.47
CA ARG A 235 -15.74 47.45 1.68
C ARG A 235 -14.97 48.75 1.94
N LYS A 236 -13.96 49.06 1.12
CA LYS A 236 -13.14 50.28 1.20
C LYS A 236 -13.46 51.31 0.09
N LEU A 237 -14.54 51.11 -0.65
CA LEU A 237 -15.13 52.05 -1.60
C LEU A 237 -16.50 52.48 -1.07
#